data_AF-A0A453GXB7-F1
#
_entry.id   AF-A0A453GXB7-F1
#
_cell.length_a   1.000
_cell.length_b   1.000
_cell.length_c   1.000
_cell.angle_alpha   90.00
_cell.angle_beta   90.00
_cell.angle_gamma   90.00
#
_symmetry.space_group_name_H-M   'P 1'
#
loop_
_entity.id
_entity.type
_entity.pdbx_description
1 polymer ?
#
loop_
_entity_poly.entity_id
_entity_poly.type
_entity_poly.pdbx_seq_one_letter_code
_entity_poly.pdbx_strand_id
1 'polypeptide(L)'
;MRGFYNDVARLQDLRKKFTHCSSDMEPGQCIFPREVAKGIHTPMFILNPAYDVWQVEHVLSPEGSDPEHLWQNCRLDITKCDSKQLETLQGFRKELLDALSEFKKKKDWGMFINSCYIHCQSMNSLTWHSPSAPRINNKTIAESVGDWFFNRREVKEIDCEYPCNPTCHNAVLDQPYNEE
;
A
#
# COMPACT_ATOMS: atom_id res chain seq x y z
N MET A 1 -5.67 4.04 17.10
CA MET A 1 -5.75 4.69 15.77
C MET A 1 -7.15 5.22 15.38
N ARG A 2 -8.27 4.51 15.56
CA ARG A 2 -9.60 5.01 15.11
C ARG A 2 -9.97 6.41 15.62
N GLY A 3 -9.73 6.70 16.89
CA GLY A 3 -9.96 8.04 17.48
C GLY A 3 -9.15 9.13 16.78
N PHE A 4 -7.84 8.90 16.59
CA PHE A 4 -6.95 9.81 15.88
C PHE A 4 -7.47 10.18 14.49
N TYR A 5 -7.80 9.19 13.65
CA TYR A 5 -8.31 9.47 12.30
C TYR A 5 -9.70 10.13 12.31
N ASN A 6 -10.55 9.82 13.30
CA ASN A 6 -11.81 10.53 13.48
C ASN A 6 -11.58 12.03 13.77
N ASP A 7 -10.60 12.35 14.59
CA ASP A 7 -10.27 13.74 14.94
C ASP A 7 -9.61 14.48 13.78
N VAL A 8 -8.72 13.83 13.03
CA VAL A 8 -8.16 14.38 11.78
C VAL A 8 -9.26 14.68 10.77
N ALA A 9 -10.19 13.75 10.55
CA ALA A 9 -11.28 13.94 9.60
C ALA A 9 -12.24 15.07 10.01
N ARG A 10 -12.49 15.25 11.31
CA ARG A 10 -13.27 16.38 11.85
C ARG A 10 -12.52 17.70 11.69
N LEU A 11 -11.24 17.73 12.02
CA LEU A 11 -10.38 18.92 11.89
C LEU A 11 -10.34 19.42 10.44
N GLN A 12 -10.26 18.50 9.48
CA GLN A 12 -10.25 18.82 8.06
C GLN A 12 -11.65 19.04 7.45
N ASP A 13 -12.72 18.89 8.25
CA ASP A 13 -14.13 19.04 7.86
C ASP A 13 -14.48 18.19 6.62
N LEU A 14 -14.00 16.93 6.59
CA LEU A 14 -14.08 16.08 5.41
C LEU A 14 -15.51 15.78 4.96
N ARG A 15 -16.47 15.74 5.89
CA ARG A 15 -17.90 15.57 5.58
C ARG A 15 -18.45 16.66 4.66
N LYS A 16 -17.93 17.88 4.73
CA LYS A 16 -18.37 18.97 3.84
C LYS A 16 -17.61 18.97 2.51
N LYS A 17 -16.41 18.41 2.48
CA LYS A 17 -15.52 18.42 1.31
C LYS A 17 -15.73 17.22 0.39
N PHE A 18 -16.05 16.06 0.97
CA PHE A 18 -16.12 14.81 0.25
C PHE A 18 -17.55 14.31 0.13
N THR A 19 -18.04 14.20 -1.10
CA THR A 19 -19.40 13.76 -1.42
C THR A 19 -19.69 12.31 -1.03
N HIS A 20 -18.65 11.46 -0.95
CA HIS A 20 -18.78 10.08 -0.50
C HIS A 20 -18.90 9.95 1.03
N CYS A 21 -18.54 11.00 1.79
CA CYS A 21 -18.50 10.97 3.24
C CYS A 21 -19.89 11.27 3.83
N SER A 22 -20.72 10.24 3.95
CA SER A 22 -22.08 10.37 4.46
C SER A 22 -22.14 10.59 5.98
N SER A 23 -23.25 11.14 6.47
CA SER A 23 -23.44 11.47 7.89
C SER A 23 -23.47 10.25 8.82
N ASP A 24 -23.84 9.09 8.29
CA ASP A 24 -23.88 7.78 8.95
C ASP A 24 -22.51 7.07 8.96
N MET A 25 -21.53 7.56 8.19
CA MET A 25 -20.17 7.03 8.24
C MET A 25 -19.40 7.57 9.45
N GLU A 26 -18.51 6.72 9.99
CA GLU A 26 -17.53 7.18 10.97
C GLU A 26 -16.63 8.24 10.33
N PRO A 27 -16.36 9.39 10.98
CA PRO A 27 -15.61 10.48 10.36
C PRO A 27 -14.26 10.04 9.77
N GLY A 28 -13.52 9.18 10.48
CA GLY A 28 -12.22 8.67 10.05
C GLY A 28 -12.30 7.78 8.82
N GLN A 29 -13.45 7.17 8.49
CA GLN A 29 -13.60 6.43 7.23
C GLN A 29 -13.45 7.33 6.02
N CYS A 30 -13.79 8.61 6.15
CA CYS A 30 -13.79 9.57 5.06
C CYS A 30 -12.39 10.02 4.60
N ILE A 31 -11.33 9.65 5.32
CA ILE A 31 -9.95 9.90 4.88
C ILE A 31 -9.29 8.65 4.27
N PHE A 32 -9.83 7.46 4.49
CA PHE A 32 -9.19 6.24 4.03
C PHE A 32 -9.38 6.03 2.51
N PRO A 33 -8.30 5.72 1.76
CA PRO A 33 -8.37 5.55 0.31
C PRO A 33 -9.44 4.56 -0.18
N ARG A 34 -9.71 3.48 0.59
CA ARG A 34 -10.76 2.51 0.28
C ARG A 34 -12.15 3.14 0.13
N GLU A 35 -12.44 4.19 0.90
CA GLU A 35 -13.71 4.91 0.84
C GLU A 35 -13.63 6.10 -0.12
N VAL A 36 -12.52 6.85 -0.09
CA VAL A 36 -12.33 8.01 -0.96
C VAL A 36 -12.40 7.63 -2.44
N ALA A 37 -11.76 6.52 -2.82
CA ALA A 37 -11.72 6.07 -4.20
C ALA A 37 -13.10 5.71 -4.78
N LYS A 38 -14.10 5.36 -3.94
CA LYS A 38 -15.48 5.10 -4.39
C LYS A 38 -16.13 6.32 -5.03
N GLY A 39 -15.81 7.51 -4.54
CA GLY A 39 -16.36 8.78 -5.03
C GLY A 39 -15.63 9.36 -6.24
N ILE A 40 -14.52 8.75 -6.67
CA ILE A 40 -13.72 9.27 -7.79
C ILE A 40 -14.25 8.71 -9.11
N HIS A 41 -14.60 9.61 -10.02
CA HIS A 41 -15.10 9.27 -11.36
C HIS A 41 -13.98 9.13 -12.38
N THR A 42 -12.94 9.97 -12.27
CA THR A 42 -11.77 9.91 -13.15
C THR A 42 -11.03 8.59 -12.96
N PRO A 43 -10.66 7.87 -14.04
CA PRO A 43 -9.87 6.66 -13.93
C PRO A 43 -8.58 6.87 -13.13
N MET A 44 -8.28 5.94 -12.21
CA MET A 44 -7.09 6.00 -11.36
C MET A 44 -6.17 4.81 -11.62
N PHE A 45 -4.87 5.02 -11.42
CA PHE A 45 -3.88 3.95 -11.31
C PHE A 45 -3.44 3.81 -9.86
N ILE A 46 -3.65 2.64 -9.27
CA ILE A 46 -3.30 2.35 -7.88
C ILE A 46 -1.93 1.66 -7.84
N LEU A 47 -0.94 2.34 -7.28
CA LEU A 47 0.39 1.78 -7.04
C LEU A 47 0.60 1.63 -5.53
N ASN A 48 0.85 0.41 -5.06
CA ASN A 48 1.17 0.15 -3.66
C ASN A 48 1.99 -1.12 -3.51
N PRO A 49 3.01 -1.18 -2.65
CA PRO A 49 3.54 -2.47 -2.19
C PRO A 49 2.52 -3.17 -1.30
N ALA A 50 2.40 -4.49 -1.38
CA ALA A 50 1.54 -5.26 -0.48
C ALA A 50 2.02 -5.21 0.98
N TYR A 51 3.32 -4.97 1.18
CA TYR A 51 3.97 -4.85 2.47
C TYR A 51 4.66 -3.48 2.56
N ASP A 52 3.87 -2.41 2.52
CA ASP A 52 4.40 -1.05 2.66
C ASP A 52 5.09 -0.87 4.02
N VAL A 53 6.38 -0.53 3.99
CA VAL A 53 7.22 -0.49 5.19
C VAL A 53 6.68 0.53 6.19
N TRP A 54 6.28 1.71 5.71
CA TRP A 54 5.75 2.77 6.56
C TRP A 54 4.46 2.32 7.24
N GLN A 55 3.55 1.69 6.50
CA GLN A 55 2.30 1.16 7.05
C GLN A 55 2.56 0.01 8.06
N VAL A 56 3.55 -0.84 7.81
CA VAL A 56 3.94 -1.88 8.77
C VAL A 56 4.48 -1.27 10.06
N GLU A 57 5.35 -0.26 9.95
CA GLU A 57 5.97 0.39 11.10
C GLU A 57 5.01 1.26 11.91
N HIS A 58 4.08 1.98 11.29
CA HIS A 58 3.27 2.99 11.98
C HIS A 58 1.83 2.55 12.25
N VAL A 59 1.34 1.53 11.51
CA VAL A 59 -0.06 1.07 11.60
C VAL A 59 -0.13 -0.36 12.11
N LEU A 60 0.58 -1.30 11.49
CA LEU A 60 0.45 -2.72 11.84
C LEU A 60 1.14 -3.06 13.15
N SER A 61 2.39 -2.62 13.33
CA SER A 61 3.20 -2.88 14.51
C SER A 61 3.98 -1.63 14.96
N PRO A 62 3.28 -0.57 15.41
CA PRO A 62 3.94 0.60 15.97
C PRO A 62 4.68 0.26 17.25
N GLU A 63 5.78 0.98 17.51
CA GLU A 63 6.65 0.75 18.68
C GLU A 63 5.88 0.77 20.00
N GLY A 64 4.93 1.69 20.15
CA GLY A 64 4.07 1.76 21.33
C GLY A 64 3.13 0.55 21.52
N SER A 65 2.97 -0.30 20.51
CA SER A 65 2.22 -1.57 20.56
C SER A 65 3.13 -2.81 20.58
N ASP A 66 4.46 -2.63 20.58
CA ASP A 66 5.48 -3.69 20.58
C ASP A 66 6.44 -3.54 21.78
N PRO A 67 5.94 -3.58 23.04
CA PRO A 67 6.75 -3.31 24.24
C PRO A 67 7.84 -4.36 24.50
N GLU A 68 7.68 -5.56 23.93
CA GLU A 68 8.65 -6.66 24.01
C GLU A 68 9.64 -6.66 22.82
N HIS A 69 9.54 -5.67 21.92
CA HIS A 69 10.38 -5.52 20.75
C HIS A 69 10.41 -6.75 19.82
N LEU A 70 9.32 -7.51 19.79
CA LEU A 70 9.21 -8.73 18.97
C LEU A 70 9.27 -8.38 17.48
N TRP A 71 8.66 -7.25 17.08
CA TRP A 71 8.60 -6.82 15.69
C TRP A 71 9.76 -5.95 15.25
N GLN A 72 10.65 -5.54 16.16
CA GLN A 72 11.73 -4.59 15.85
C GLN A 72 12.59 -5.05 14.66
N ASN A 73 13.10 -6.28 14.69
CA ASN A 73 13.94 -6.80 13.60
C ASN A 73 13.16 -6.99 12.30
N CYS A 74 11.91 -7.45 12.40
CA CYS A 74 11.03 -7.69 11.25
C CYS A 74 10.64 -6.38 10.53
N ARG A 75 10.45 -5.28 11.27
CA ARG A 75 10.20 -3.94 10.73
C ARG A 75 11.40 -3.39 9.95
N LEU A 76 12.60 -3.61 10.47
CA LEU A 76 13.81 -3.12 9.82
C LEU A 76 14.19 -3.96 8.59
N ASP A 77 13.85 -5.24 8.60
CA ASP A 77 14.20 -6.19 7.54
C ASP A 77 13.20 -7.36 7.54
N ILE A 78 12.36 -7.44 6.50
CA ILE A 78 11.34 -8.47 6.37
C ILE A 78 11.93 -9.90 6.36
N THR A 79 13.21 -10.07 6.02
CA THR A 79 13.88 -11.37 6.06
C THR A 79 14.11 -11.88 7.48
N LYS A 80 14.06 -10.99 8.47
CA LYS A 80 14.20 -11.30 9.90
C LYS A 80 12.87 -11.60 10.59
N CYS A 81 11.76 -11.53 9.86
CA CYS A 81 10.45 -11.89 10.40
C CYS A 81 10.37 -13.39 10.67
N ASP A 82 9.83 -13.76 11.83
CA ASP A 82 9.46 -15.15 12.11
C ASP A 82 8.20 -15.56 11.32
N SER A 83 7.87 -16.85 11.34
CA SER A 83 6.73 -17.39 10.58
C SER A 83 5.39 -16.77 10.98
N LYS A 84 5.20 -16.40 12.26
CA LYS A 84 3.95 -15.81 12.76
C LYS A 84 3.84 -14.33 12.37
N GLN A 85 4.96 -13.61 12.36
CA GLN A 85 5.04 -12.25 11.85
C GLN A 85 4.77 -12.21 10.35
N LEU A 86 5.37 -13.13 9.59
CA LEU A 86 5.06 -13.29 8.16
C LEU A 86 3.59 -13.62 7.93
N GLU A 87 3.00 -14.56 8.69
CA GLU A 87 1.56 -14.86 8.61
C GLU A 87 0.70 -13.61 8.83
N THR A 88 1.06 -12.78 9.81
CA THR A 88 0.38 -11.51 10.09
C THR A 88 0.52 -10.53 8.91
N LEU A 89 1.71 -10.43 8.31
CA LEU A 89 1.94 -9.63 7.10
C LEU A 89 1.14 -10.16 5.90
N GLN A 90 0.96 -11.48 5.76
CA GLN A 90 0.11 -12.06 4.72
C GLN A 90 -1.37 -11.73 4.95
N GLY A 91 -1.83 -11.78 6.20
CA GLY A 91 -3.16 -11.31 6.58
C GLY A 91 -3.37 -9.84 6.20
N PHE A 92 -2.38 -9.00 6.43
CA PHE A 92 -2.41 -7.60 6.05
C PHE A 92 -2.49 -7.38 4.54
N ARG A 93 -1.70 -8.12 3.75
CA ARG A 93 -1.82 -8.14 2.29
C ARG A 93 -3.23 -8.52 1.86
N LYS A 94 -3.82 -9.55 2.48
CA LYS A 94 -5.18 -9.99 2.16
C LYS A 94 -6.21 -8.88 2.36
N GLU A 95 -6.15 -8.15 3.48
CA GLU A 95 -7.03 -7.01 3.76
C GLU A 95 -6.87 -5.88 2.71
N LEU A 96 -5.64 -5.60 2.28
CA LEU A 96 -5.38 -4.66 1.17
C LEU A 96 -6.06 -5.13 -0.12
N LEU A 97 -5.88 -6.39 -0.50
CA LEU A 97 -6.47 -6.93 -1.74
C LEU A 97 -8.00 -6.98 -1.68
N ASP A 98 -8.57 -7.28 -0.52
CA ASP A 98 -10.01 -7.26 -0.29
C ASP A 98 -10.56 -5.82 -0.42
N ALA A 99 -9.85 -4.83 0.12
CA ALA A 99 -10.16 -3.41 -0.07
C ALA A 99 -10.08 -2.96 -1.54
N LEU A 100 -9.18 -3.55 -2.33
CA LEU A 100 -9.00 -3.24 -3.75
C LEU A 100 -9.95 -4.03 -4.69
N SER A 101 -10.66 -5.03 -4.17
CA SER A 101 -11.43 -5.99 -4.97
C SER A 101 -12.51 -5.37 -5.85
N GLU A 102 -13.14 -4.27 -5.43
CA GLU A 102 -14.13 -3.57 -6.26
C GLU A 102 -13.46 -2.74 -7.36
N PHE A 103 -12.33 -2.09 -7.07
CA PHE A 103 -11.58 -1.29 -8.05
C PHE A 103 -10.90 -2.17 -9.09
N LYS A 104 -10.58 -3.41 -8.73
CA LYS A 104 -10.09 -4.43 -9.67
C LYS A 104 -11.11 -4.71 -10.77
N LYS A 105 -12.42 -4.58 -10.50
CA LYS A 105 -13.49 -4.80 -11.49
C LYS A 105 -13.72 -3.61 -12.43
N LYS A 106 -13.21 -2.42 -12.10
CA LYS A 106 -13.33 -1.21 -12.94
C LYS A 106 -12.34 -1.30 -14.11
N LYS A 107 -12.82 -1.55 -15.33
CA LYS A 107 -11.97 -1.78 -16.52
C LYS A 107 -10.98 -0.63 -16.80
N ASP A 108 -11.41 0.61 -16.66
CA ASP A 108 -10.59 1.78 -17.01
C ASP A 108 -9.55 2.13 -15.93
N TRP A 109 -9.62 1.49 -14.77
CA TRP A 109 -8.67 1.74 -13.68
C TRP A 109 -7.45 0.82 -13.83
N GLY A 110 -6.28 1.30 -13.45
CA GLY A 110 -5.05 0.51 -13.39
C GLY A 110 -4.68 0.14 -11.96
N MET A 111 -3.93 -0.95 -11.79
CA MET A 111 -3.26 -1.22 -10.52
C MET A 111 -1.98 -2.02 -10.72
N PHE A 112 -1.01 -1.76 -9.83
CA PHE A 112 0.24 -2.50 -9.71
C PHE A 112 0.54 -2.69 -8.22
N ILE A 113 0.27 -3.88 -7.72
CA ILE A 113 0.48 -4.28 -6.32
C ILE A 113 1.58 -5.33 -6.27
N ASN A 114 2.80 -4.93 -5.92
CA ASN A 114 3.94 -5.86 -5.83
C ASN A 114 4.10 -6.45 -4.43
N SER A 115 4.87 -7.52 -4.32
CA SER A 115 5.15 -8.21 -3.06
C SER A 115 6.42 -7.71 -2.34
N CYS A 116 6.92 -6.54 -2.72
CA CYS A 116 8.14 -5.99 -2.13
C CYS A 116 7.86 -5.33 -0.78
N TYR A 117 8.83 -5.41 0.13
CA TYR A 117 8.84 -4.67 1.37
C TYR A 117 9.51 -3.31 1.14
N ILE A 118 8.76 -2.29 0.72
CA ILE A 118 9.32 -0.97 0.35
C ILE A 118 8.31 0.17 0.58
N HIS A 119 8.76 1.42 0.50
CA HIS A 119 7.94 2.63 0.54
C HIS A 119 8.29 3.60 -0.63
N CYS A 120 7.39 4.51 -1.00
CA CYS A 120 7.62 5.58 -2.01
C CYS A 120 8.16 5.12 -3.40
N GLN A 121 7.59 4.06 -3.97
CA GLN A 121 8.09 3.41 -5.21
C GLN A 121 8.16 4.28 -6.48
N SER A 122 7.32 5.31 -6.60
CA SER A 122 7.27 6.17 -7.80
C SER A 122 8.36 7.23 -7.83
N MET A 123 8.91 7.59 -6.67
CA MET A 123 9.89 8.68 -6.54
C MET A 123 11.34 8.22 -6.78
N ASN A 124 11.58 6.91 -6.75
CA ASN A 124 12.91 6.33 -6.91
C ASN A 124 13.05 5.71 -8.31
N SER A 125 14.03 6.18 -9.09
CA SER A 125 14.29 5.67 -10.45
C SER A 125 14.67 4.19 -10.46
N LEU A 126 15.29 3.67 -9.39
CA LEU A 126 15.64 2.26 -9.25
C LEU A 126 14.39 1.38 -9.21
N THR A 127 13.35 1.79 -8.49
CA THR A 127 12.10 1.04 -8.38
C THR A 127 11.14 1.33 -9.53
N TRP A 128 11.15 2.54 -10.06
CA TRP A 128 10.24 2.98 -11.11
C TRP A 128 10.51 2.32 -12.47
N HIS A 129 11.74 2.44 -12.98
CA HIS A 129 12.08 2.04 -14.36
C HIS A 129 13.57 1.73 -14.60
N SER A 130 14.26 1.07 -13.67
CA SER A 130 15.63 0.59 -13.88
C SER A 130 15.68 -0.84 -14.46
N PRO A 131 16.83 -1.29 -15.00
CA PRO A 131 17.01 -2.69 -15.40
C PRO A 131 16.75 -3.68 -14.26
N SER A 132 17.07 -3.29 -13.03
CA SER A 132 16.85 -4.07 -11.81
C SER A 132 15.54 -3.77 -11.11
N ALA A 133 14.65 -2.92 -11.66
CA ALA A 133 13.40 -2.56 -11.00
C ALA A 133 12.52 -3.78 -10.69
N PRO A 134 11.67 -3.72 -9.64
CA PRO A 134 10.67 -4.74 -9.40
C PRO A 134 9.74 -4.93 -10.58
N ARG A 135 9.44 -6.19 -10.90
CA ARG A 135 8.63 -6.59 -12.05
C ARG A 135 7.52 -7.54 -11.63
N ILE A 136 6.36 -7.35 -12.23
CA ILE A 136 5.27 -8.35 -12.26
C ILE A 136 5.08 -8.69 -13.73
N ASN A 137 5.01 -9.98 -14.07
CA ASN A 137 4.87 -10.42 -15.46
C ASN A 137 5.91 -9.77 -16.41
N ASN A 138 7.15 -9.65 -15.94
CA ASN A 138 8.29 -9.04 -16.62
C ASN A 138 8.15 -7.52 -16.94
N LYS A 139 7.17 -6.82 -16.37
CA LYS A 139 6.95 -5.38 -16.56
C LYS A 139 7.29 -4.59 -15.31
N THR A 140 8.06 -3.51 -15.47
CA THR A 140 8.29 -2.51 -14.42
C THR A 140 7.00 -1.75 -14.09
N ILE A 141 7.06 -0.98 -13.00
CA ILE A 141 5.99 -0.05 -12.64
C ILE A 141 5.75 0.95 -13.78
N ALA A 142 6.80 1.60 -14.30
CA ALA A 142 6.65 2.60 -15.35
C ALA A 142 6.08 2.03 -16.66
N GLU A 143 6.49 0.81 -17.04
CA GLU A 143 5.91 0.14 -18.21
C GLU A 143 4.43 -0.17 -18.00
N SER A 144 4.05 -0.65 -16.82
CA SER A 144 2.66 -0.94 -16.46
C SER A 144 1.80 0.33 -16.44
N VAL A 145 2.31 1.43 -15.88
CA VAL A 145 1.64 2.73 -15.89
C VAL A 145 1.52 3.26 -17.32
N GLY A 146 2.55 3.13 -18.15
CA GLY A 146 2.51 3.54 -19.55
C GLY A 146 1.50 2.72 -20.36
N ASP A 147 1.45 1.40 -20.16
CA ASP A 147 0.49 0.51 -20.80
C ASP A 147 -0.95 0.90 -20.47
N TRP A 148 -1.24 1.27 -19.21
CA TRP A 148 -2.54 1.78 -18.79
C TRP A 148 -2.82 3.18 -19.36
N PHE A 149 -1.91 4.13 -19.17
CA PHE A 149 -2.11 5.54 -19.54
C PHE A 149 -2.34 5.73 -21.04
N PHE A 150 -1.62 4.96 -21.87
CA PHE A 150 -1.78 5.00 -23.33
C PHE A 150 -2.84 4.00 -23.85
N ASN A 151 -3.67 3.42 -22.97
CA ASN A 151 -4.72 2.45 -23.32
C ASN A 151 -4.22 1.28 -24.18
N ARG A 152 -3.00 0.79 -23.93
CA ARG A 152 -2.42 -0.34 -24.68
C ARG A 152 -2.99 -1.68 -24.22
N ARG A 153 -3.34 -1.79 -22.93
CA ARG A 153 -4.02 -2.96 -22.33
C ARG A 153 -4.62 -2.61 -20.97
N GLU A 154 -5.49 -3.47 -20.47
CA GLU A 154 -5.89 -3.45 -19.06
C GLU A 154 -4.71 -3.89 -18.17
N VAL A 155 -4.50 -3.17 -17.06
CA VAL A 155 -3.38 -3.39 -16.14
C VAL A 155 -3.92 -3.62 -14.74
N LYS A 156 -3.95 -4.90 -14.34
CA LYS A 156 -4.38 -5.36 -13.00
C LYS A 156 -3.31 -6.25 -12.39
N GLU A 157 -2.09 -5.73 -12.32
CA GLU A 157 -0.94 -6.49 -11.85
C GLU A 157 -1.00 -6.60 -10.32
N ILE A 158 -1.16 -7.83 -9.83
CA ILE A 158 -1.11 -8.16 -8.41
C ILE A 158 -0.16 -9.33 -8.29
N ASP A 159 0.87 -9.13 -7.49
CA ASP A 159 1.95 -10.09 -7.31
C ASP A 159 1.56 -11.21 -6.35
N CYS A 160 2.37 -12.27 -6.32
CA CYS A 160 2.22 -13.37 -5.37
C CYS A 160 2.55 -12.94 -3.92
N GLU A 161 2.44 -13.86 -2.98
CA GLU A 161 2.79 -13.59 -1.58
C GLU A 161 4.31 -13.60 -1.39
N TYR A 162 4.84 -12.68 -0.59
CA TYR A 162 6.25 -12.66 -0.22
C TYR A 162 6.67 -14.03 0.35
N PRO A 163 7.87 -14.56 0.03
CA PRO A 163 9.00 -13.95 -0.68
C PRO A 163 9.11 -14.32 -2.18
N CYS A 164 7.99 -14.37 -2.91
CA CYS A 164 8.01 -14.97 -4.24
C CYS A 164 8.73 -14.15 -5.34
N ASN A 165 8.83 -12.82 -5.21
CA ASN A 165 9.31 -11.97 -6.29
C ASN A 165 10.81 -11.63 -6.12
N PRO A 166 11.70 -12.25 -6.92
CA PRO A 166 13.14 -12.07 -6.78
C PRO A 166 13.64 -10.72 -7.30
N THR A 167 12.79 -9.92 -7.95
CA THR A 167 13.15 -8.60 -8.49
C THR A 167 12.96 -7.48 -7.47
N CYS A 168 12.41 -7.79 -6.30
CA CYS A 168 12.17 -6.83 -5.25
C CYS A 168 13.46 -6.31 -4.61
N HIS A 169 13.53 -5.00 -4.43
CA HIS A 169 14.50 -4.33 -3.56
C HIS A 169 13.82 -4.11 -2.22
N ASN A 170 13.88 -5.11 -1.34
CA ASN A 170 13.30 -4.96 0.00
C ASN A 170 14.12 -3.96 0.81
N ALA A 171 13.44 -3.11 1.57
CA ALA A 171 14.06 -2.19 2.49
C ALA A 171 14.80 -2.97 3.58
N VAL A 172 16.04 -2.54 3.83
CA VAL A 172 16.83 -2.93 4.98
C VAL A 172 17.19 -1.62 5.67
N LEU A 173 16.61 -1.38 6.83
CA LEU A 173 16.72 -0.11 7.54
C LEU A 173 17.68 -0.25 8.73
N ASP A 174 18.46 0.80 8.97
CA ASP A 174 19.30 0.89 10.19
C ASP A 174 18.48 1.38 11.40
N GLN A 175 17.40 2.13 11.14
CA GLN A 175 16.47 2.68 12.12
C GLN A 175 15.07 2.84 11.49
N PRO A 176 13.98 2.90 12.29
CA PRO A 176 12.63 3.11 11.78
C PRO A 176 12.53 4.38 10.92
N TYR A 177 11.54 4.45 10.02
CA TYR A 177 11.27 5.67 9.25
C TYR A 177 10.95 6.83 10.18
N ASN A 178 11.70 7.93 10.05
CA ASN A 178 11.45 9.16 10.78
C ASN A 178 10.31 9.96 10.12
N GLU A 179 9.43 10.52 10.94
CA GLU A 179 8.47 11.55 10.54
C GLU A 179 9.20 12.90 10.39
N GLU A 180 9.89 13.14 9.28
CA GLU A 180 10.34 14.49 8.89
C GLU A 180 9.45 15.07 7.78
#